data_AF-A0A966T9G5-F1
#
_entry.id   AF-A0A966T9G5-F1
#
_cell.length_a   1.000
_cell.length_b   1.000
_cell.length_c   1.000
_cell.angle_alpha   90.00
_cell.angle_beta   90.00
_cell.angle_gamma   90.00
#
_symmetry.space_group_name_H-M   'P 1'
#
loop_
_entity.id
_entity.type
_entity.pdbx_description
1 polymer ?
#
loop_
_entity_poly.entity_id
_entity_poly.type
_entity_poly.pdbx_seq_one_letter_code
_entity_poly.pdbx_strand_id
1 'polypeptide(L)'
;MDEARKMIQKLSKKSHSVHTAVSVRCDGRSANGFDTASVTMREVTPELLDWYLGTGESMGKAGAYAVQGQGAALVAEVRGEIETVIGLPVWLLTERLAQIGVKIKDLRALSD
;
A
#
# COMPACT_ATOMS: atom_id res chain seq x y z
N MET A 1 -13.90 8.31 12.96
CA MET A 1 -13.01 7.74 14.01
C MET A 1 -13.44 6.34 14.39
N ASP A 2 -14.72 6.10 14.68
CA ASP A 2 -15.20 4.77 15.09
C ASP A 2 -14.98 3.67 14.04
N GLU A 3 -15.16 3.97 12.76
CA GLU A 3 -14.89 2.98 11.69
C GLU A 3 -13.40 2.63 11.57
N ALA A 4 -12.51 3.63 11.69
CA ALA A 4 -11.06 3.38 11.71
C ALA A 4 -10.65 2.50 12.89
N ARG A 5 -11.22 2.77 14.08
CA ARG A 5 -11.01 1.94 15.28
C ARG A 5 -11.44 0.49 15.04
N LYS A 6 -12.66 0.27 14.52
CA LYS A 6 -13.19 -1.06 14.21
C LYS A 6 -12.31 -1.80 13.19
N MET A 7 -11.85 -1.12 12.15
CA MET A 7 -10.97 -1.71 11.13
C MET A 7 -9.65 -2.18 11.76
N ILE A 8 -8.95 -1.30 12.48
CA ILE A 8 -7.65 -1.66 13.08
C ILE A 8 -7.81 -2.76 14.12
N GLN A 9 -8.85 -2.72 14.96
CA GLN A 9 -9.14 -3.80 15.92
C GLN A 9 -9.40 -5.14 15.23
N LYS A 10 -10.10 -5.14 14.08
CA LYS A 10 -10.33 -6.35 13.29
C LYS A 10 -9.03 -6.95 12.76
N LEU A 11 -8.05 -6.11 12.43
CA LEU A 11 -6.74 -6.52 11.90
C LEU A 11 -5.72 -6.88 12.98
N SER A 12 -5.90 -6.43 14.22
CA SER A 12 -5.01 -6.74 15.36
C SER A 12 -4.67 -8.23 15.46
N LYS A 13 -3.38 -8.56 15.60
CA LYS A 13 -2.80 -9.93 15.61
C LYS A 13 -3.08 -10.79 14.37
N LYS A 14 -3.56 -10.21 13.26
CA LYS A 14 -3.88 -10.95 12.04
C LYS A 14 -2.99 -10.52 10.90
N SER A 15 -2.87 -11.42 9.93
CA SER A 15 -2.33 -11.12 8.61
C SER A 15 -3.46 -10.80 7.65
N HIS A 16 -3.24 -9.85 6.75
CA HIS A 16 -4.14 -9.53 5.65
C HIS A 16 -3.34 -9.26 4.37
N SER A 17 -3.99 -9.48 3.24
CA SER A 17 -3.40 -9.24 1.92
C SER A 17 -3.64 -7.79 1.49
N VAL A 18 -2.61 -7.18 0.91
CA VAL A 18 -2.68 -5.92 0.18
C VAL A 18 -2.39 -6.21 -1.28
N HIS A 19 -3.32 -5.84 -2.14
CA HIS A 19 -3.21 -6.04 -3.59
C HIS A 19 -3.07 -4.68 -4.26
N THR A 20 -2.01 -4.52 -5.06
CA THR A 20 -1.82 -3.30 -5.85
C THR A 20 -1.75 -3.65 -7.32
N ALA A 21 -2.69 -3.10 -8.08
CA ALA A 21 -2.76 -3.27 -9.52
C ALA A 21 -2.09 -2.10 -10.25
N VAL A 22 -1.42 -2.41 -11.36
CA VAL A 22 -0.84 -1.44 -12.27
C VAL A 22 -1.45 -1.65 -13.66
N SER A 23 -1.85 -0.56 -14.31
CA SER A 23 -2.31 -0.54 -15.69
C SER A 23 -1.62 0.59 -16.42
N VAL A 24 -1.04 0.29 -17.59
CA VAL A 24 -0.34 1.26 -18.45
C VAL A 24 -0.94 1.24 -19.85
N ARG A 25 -1.00 2.42 -20.48
CA ARG A 25 -1.53 2.58 -21.84
C ARG A 25 -0.73 3.63 -22.61
N CYS A 26 -0.27 3.29 -23.82
CA CYS A 26 0.42 4.20 -24.73
C CYS A 26 0.19 3.78 -26.18
N ASP A 27 -0.10 4.72 -27.09
CA ASP A 27 -0.28 4.48 -28.53
C ASP A 27 -1.18 3.29 -28.88
N GLY A 28 -2.34 3.20 -28.23
CA GLY A 28 -3.31 2.11 -28.44
C GLY A 28 -2.90 0.75 -27.86
N ARG A 29 -1.71 0.62 -27.26
CA ARG A 29 -1.26 -0.57 -26.54
C ARG A 29 -1.54 -0.41 -25.05
N SER A 30 -1.81 -1.54 -24.38
CA SER A 30 -2.00 -1.56 -22.93
C SER A 30 -1.48 -2.86 -22.33
N ALA A 31 -1.01 -2.77 -21.09
CA ALA A 31 -0.63 -3.91 -20.27
C ALA A 31 -1.10 -3.67 -18.84
N ASN A 32 -1.48 -4.74 -18.15
CA ASN A 32 -1.90 -4.68 -16.75
C ASN A 32 -1.34 -5.86 -15.96
N GLY A 33 -1.37 -5.73 -14.64
CA GLY A 33 -1.03 -6.77 -13.70
C GLY A 33 -1.29 -6.30 -12.28
N PHE A 34 -1.10 -7.18 -11.31
CA PHE A 34 -1.13 -6.82 -9.90
C PHE A 34 -0.06 -7.59 -9.16
N ASP A 35 0.37 -7.04 -8.03
CA ASP A 35 1.19 -7.73 -7.05
C ASP A 35 0.43 -7.85 -5.72
N THR A 36 0.85 -8.81 -4.90
CA THR A 36 0.23 -9.09 -3.59
C THR A 36 1.30 -9.18 -2.51
N ALA A 37 1.12 -8.41 -1.45
CA ALA A 37 1.90 -8.52 -0.23
C ALA A 37 0.99 -8.89 0.95
N SER A 38 1.54 -9.60 1.94
CA SER A 38 0.87 -9.90 3.21
C SER A 38 1.43 -8.99 4.29
N VAL A 39 0.56 -8.39 5.09
CA VAL A 39 0.92 -7.57 6.25
C VAL A 39 0.38 -8.22 7.51
N THR A 40 1.24 -8.49 8.46
CA THR A 40 0.87 -8.99 9.79
C THR A 40 0.86 -7.82 10.77
N MET A 41 -0.26 -7.60 11.44
CA MET A 41 -0.39 -6.57 12.47
C MET A 41 0.08 -7.06 13.83
N ARG A 42 0.65 -6.15 14.61
CA ARG A 42 0.92 -6.38 16.03
C ARG A 42 -0.38 -6.54 16.82
N GLU A 43 -0.24 -6.90 18.08
CA GLU A 43 -1.29 -6.62 19.05
C GLU A 43 -1.48 -5.12 19.16
N VAL A 44 -2.66 -4.63 18.76
CA VAL A 44 -3.01 -3.22 18.91
C VAL A 44 -3.80 -3.06 20.21
N THR A 45 -3.12 -2.56 21.25
CA THR A 45 -3.77 -2.23 22.53
C THR A 45 -4.65 -0.99 22.40
N PRO A 46 -5.62 -0.78 23.31
CA PRO A 46 -6.40 0.45 23.34
C PRO A 46 -5.53 1.72 23.37
N GLU A 47 -4.45 1.75 24.17
CA GLU A 47 -3.60 2.94 24.26
C GLU A 47 -2.86 3.21 22.94
N LEU A 48 -2.32 2.16 22.30
CA LEU A 48 -1.64 2.30 21.01
C LEU A 48 -2.61 2.77 19.92
N LEU A 49 -3.83 2.24 19.93
CA LEU A 49 -4.87 2.62 18.98
C LEU A 49 -5.28 4.09 19.15
N ASP A 50 -5.48 4.52 20.40
CA ASP A 50 -5.87 5.90 20.71
C ASP A 50 -4.78 6.90 20.29
N TRP A 51 -3.52 6.58 20.59
CA TRP A 51 -2.38 7.37 20.13
C TRP A 51 -2.37 7.46 18.59
N TYR A 52 -2.44 6.30 17.91
CA TYR A 52 -2.35 6.27 16.46
C TYR A 52 -3.47 7.05 15.79
N LEU A 53 -4.71 6.84 16.23
CA LEU A 53 -5.86 7.57 15.71
C LEU A 53 -5.74 9.08 15.97
N GLY A 54 -5.16 9.48 17.10
CA GLY A 54 -4.87 10.88 17.43
C GLY A 54 -3.88 11.58 16.49
N THR A 55 -3.06 10.83 15.73
CA THR A 55 -2.15 11.41 14.72
C THR A 55 -2.87 11.93 13.48
N GLY A 56 -4.11 11.46 13.23
CA GLY A 56 -4.83 11.73 11.98
C GLY A 56 -4.37 10.91 10.78
N GLU A 57 -3.27 10.14 10.86
CA GLU A 57 -2.69 9.41 9.71
C GLU A 57 -3.64 8.34 9.14
N SER A 58 -4.58 7.86 9.96
CA SER A 58 -5.62 6.90 9.52
C SER A 58 -6.57 7.45 8.44
N MET A 59 -6.66 8.77 8.28
CA MET A 59 -7.61 9.42 7.37
C MET A 59 -7.27 9.15 5.91
N GLY A 60 -8.26 8.72 5.13
CA GLY A 60 -8.09 8.45 3.70
C GLY A 60 -7.26 7.20 3.38
N LYS A 61 -6.95 6.36 4.37
CA LYS A 61 -6.20 5.11 4.18
C LYS A 61 -7.14 3.90 4.14
N ALA A 62 -6.95 3.03 3.14
CA ALA A 62 -7.61 1.74 3.13
C ALA A 62 -7.14 0.90 4.34
N GLY A 63 -8.07 0.29 5.06
CA GLY A 63 -7.76 -0.43 6.31
C GLY A 63 -7.42 0.49 7.50
N ALA A 64 -7.53 1.81 7.32
CA ALA A 64 -7.32 2.84 8.33
C ALA A 64 -5.91 2.89 8.94
N TYR A 65 -4.89 2.34 8.27
CA TYR A 65 -3.49 2.48 8.69
C TYR A 65 -2.56 2.74 7.50
N ALA A 66 -1.36 3.25 7.77
CA ALA A 66 -0.27 3.36 6.81
C ALA A 66 0.90 2.45 7.24
N VAL A 67 1.53 1.75 6.29
CA VAL A 67 2.72 0.90 6.56
C VAL A 67 3.98 1.73 6.83
N GLN A 68 3.99 2.98 6.37
CA GLN A 68 5.02 3.99 6.64
C GLN A 68 4.49 5.05 7.61
N GLY A 69 5.37 5.88 8.16
CA GLY A 69 5.00 6.93 9.11
C GLY A 69 4.72 6.37 10.51
N GLN A 70 3.77 6.96 11.24
CA GLN A 70 3.44 6.53 12.59
C GLN A 70 2.77 5.14 12.62
N GLY A 71 2.03 4.79 11.55
CA GLY A 71 1.34 3.51 11.41
C GLY A 71 2.26 2.31 11.29
N ALA A 72 3.54 2.51 10.98
CA ALA A 72 4.56 1.46 11.03
C ALA A 72 4.65 0.80 12.43
N ALA A 73 4.31 1.54 13.50
CA ALA A 73 4.24 1.00 14.86
C ALA A 73 3.16 -0.08 15.04
N LEU A 74 2.18 -0.17 14.14
CA LEU A 74 1.12 -1.19 14.17
C LEU A 74 1.51 -2.48 13.42
N VAL A 75 2.57 -2.45 12.61
CA VAL A 75 2.97 -3.54 11.72
C VAL A 75 4.03 -4.41 12.37
N ALA A 76 3.81 -5.72 12.35
CA ALA A 76 4.76 -6.72 12.86
C ALA A 76 5.68 -7.24 11.76
N GLU A 77 5.11 -7.51 10.58
CA GLU A 77 5.83 -8.12 9.46
C GLU A 77 5.16 -7.73 8.14
N VAL A 78 5.98 -7.59 7.10
CA VAL A 78 5.54 -7.53 5.70
C VAL A 78 6.20 -8.69 4.95
N ARG A 79 5.41 -9.46 4.20
CA ARG A 79 5.89 -10.51 3.30
C ARG A 79 5.48 -10.18 1.87
N GLY A 80 6.46 -10.13 0.97
CA GLY A 80 6.30 -9.57 -0.38
C GLY A 80 6.91 -8.17 -0.47
N GLU A 81 6.61 -7.45 -1.55
CA GLU A 81 7.19 -6.12 -1.81
C GLU A 81 6.53 -5.04 -0.96
N ILE A 82 7.34 -4.21 -0.30
CA ILE A 82 6.82 -3.11 0.53
C ILE A 82 6.16 -2.03 -0.33
N GLU A 83 6.66 -1.82 -1.55
CA GLU A 83 6.10 -0.92 -2.56
C GLU A 83 4.68 -1.30 -2.95
N THR A 84 4.35 -2.60 -2.92
CA THR A 84 2.98 -3.09 -3.11
C THR A 84 2.08 -2.63 -1.97
N VAL A 85 2.56 -2.61 -0.73
CA VAL A 85 1.80 -2.10 0.43
C VAL A 85 1.71 -0.57 0.42
N ILE A 86 2.76 0.11 -0.03
CA ILE A 86 2.79 1.58 -0.18
C ILE A 86 1.80 2.03 -1.26
N GLY A 87 1.67 1.26 -2.35
CA GLY A 87 0.65 1.47 -3.38
C GLY A 87 1.17 1.60 -4.81
N LEU A 88 2.46 1.36 -5.07
CA LEU A 88 3.00 1.30 -6.44
C LEU A 88 4.19 0.34 -6.54
N PRO A 89 3.98 -0.94 -6.94
CA PRO A 89 5.07 -1.87 -7.22
C PRO A 89 5.85 -1.40 -8.46
N VAL A 90 6.98 -0.71 -8.23
CA VAL A 90 7.79 -0.11 -9.31
C VAL A 90 8.35 -1.17 -10.26
N TRP A 91 8.69 -2.36 -9.75
CA TRP A 91 9.13 -3.48 -10.57
C TRP A 91 8.04 -3.90 -11.57
N LEU A 92 6.80 -4.07 -11.08
CA LEU A 92 5.65 -4.46 -11.91
C LEU A 92 5.34 -3.37 -12.92
N LEU A 93 5.37 -2.11 -12.51
CA LEU A 93 5.22 -0.97 -13.43
C LEU A 93 6.26 -1.03 -14.55
N THR A 94 7.53 -1.27 -14.22
CA THR A 94 8.62 -1.37 -15.19
C THR A 94 8.37 -2.50 -16.19
N GLU A 95 7.93 -3.67 -15.71
CA GLU A 95 7.59 -4.79 -16.58
C GLU A 95 6.40 -4.49 -17.51
N ARG A 96 5.32 -3.87 -17.00
CA ARG A 96 4.16 -3.52 -17.83
C ARG A 96 4.47 -2.45 -18.85
N LEU A 97 5.30 -1.46 -18.51
CA LEU A 97 5.80 -0.48 -19.48
C LEU A 97 6.60 -1.15 -20.59
N ALA A 98 7.52 -2.06 -20.23
CA ALA A 98 8.33 -2.79 -21.20
C ALA A 98 7.47 -3.63 -22.16
N GLN A 99 6.37 -4.22 -21.67
CA GLN A 99 5.41 -4.98 -22.50
C GLN A 99 4.73 -4.13 -23.58
N ILE A 100 4.58 -2.82 -23.36
CA ILE A 100 4.06 -1.88 -24.36
C ILE A 100 5.18 -1.10 -25.06
N GLY A 101 6.44 -1.52 -24.94
CA GLY A 101 7.58 -0.91 -25.61
C GLY A 101 8.03 0.44 -25.04
N VAL A 102 7.64 0.76 -23.81
CA VAL A 102 8.07 1.98 -23.09
C VAL A 102 9.13 1.60 -22.06
N LYS A 103 10.27 2.30 -22.03
CA LYS A 103 11.30 2.07 -21.00
C LYS A 103 11.12 3.06 -19.87
N ILE A 104 11.26 2.61 -18.62
CA ILE A 104 11.08 3.48 -17.45
C ILE A 104 12.04 4.68 -17.46
N LYS A 105 13.26 4.52 -17.98
CA LYS A 105 14.26 5.59 -18.13
C LYS A 105 13.88 6.69 -19.13
N ASP A 106 12.90 6.41 -19.99
CA ASP A 106 12.41 7.36 -20.99
C ASP A 106 11.22 8.19 -20.44
N LEU A 107 10.70 7.82 -19.26
CA LEU A 107 9.68 8.61 -18.56
C LEU A 107 10.29 9.92 -18.06
N ARG A 108 9.52 10.99 -18.20
CA ARG A 108 9.83 12.30 -17.63
C ARG A 108 8.79 12.61 -16.56
N ALA A 109 9.22 13.28 -15.50
CA ALA A 109 8.28 13.88 -14.58
C ALA A 109 7.34 14.79 -15.37
N LEU A 110 6.05 14.75 -15.04
CA LEU A 110 5.14 15.81 -15.46
C LEU A 110 5.65 17.07 -14.76
N SER A 111 6.13 18.04 -15.53
CA SER A 111 6.33 19.38 -15.02
C SER A 111 4.94 19.94 -14.69
N ASP A 112 4.78 20.41 -13.45
CA ASP A 112 3.57 21.09 -12.96
C ASP A 112 3.20 22.30 -13.82
#